data_AF-E2C2P0-F1
#
_entry.id   AF-E2C2P0-F1
#
_cell.length_a   1.000
_cell.length_b   1.000
_cell.length_c   1.000
_cell.angle_alpha   90.00
_cell.angle_beta   90.00
_cell.angle_gamma   90.00
#
_symmetry.space_group_name_H-M   'P 1'
#
loop_
_entity.id
_entity.type
_entity.pdbx_description
1 polymer ?
#
loop_
_entity_poly.entity_id
_entity_poly.type
_entity_poly.pdbx_seq_one_letter_code
_entity_poly.pdbx_strand_id
1 'polypeptide(L)'
;GRPNEVTTPEMVKKIHKMVLEDRRLKVRELADMVGISKSAVHRILTENLDMRKLCARWVPRLGQKQRREDVSIECFAKFRSNKAEFLRRFITMDETWVHHF
;
A
#
# COMPACT_ATOMS: atom_id res chain seq x y z
N GLY A 1 30.83 -27.00 -5.03
CA GLY A 1 30.10 -25.74 -5.29
C GLY A 1 28.62 -26.05 -5.27
N ARG A 2 27.81 -25.27 -4.56
CA ARG A 2 26.36 -25.51 -4.47
C ARG A 2 25.71 -25.10 -5.81
N PRO A 3 24.86 -25.92 -6.45
CA PRO A 3 24.26 -25.55 -7.72
C PRO A 3 23.39 -24.31 -7.51
N ASN A 4 23.59 -23.33 -8.38
CA ASN A 4 22.98 -22.01 -8.32
C ASN A 4 21.92 -21.93 -9.42
N GLU A 5 20.91 -22.80 -9.38
CA GLU A 5 20.06 -22.95 -10.57
C GLU A 5 18.68 -23.55 -10.27
N VAL A 6 17.83 -22.83 -9.53
CA VAL A 6 16.36 -23.06 -9.58
C VAL A 6 15.63 -21.73 -9.37
N THR A 7 15.94 -20.72 -10.17
CA THR A 7 15.01 -19.59 -10.36
C THR A 7 14.32 -19.82 -11.69
N THR A 8 13.45 -20.83 -11.73
CA THR A 8 12.67 -21.07 -12.94
C THR A 8 11.62 -19.96 -13.10
N PRO A 9 11.23 -19.61 -14.34
CA PRO A 9 10.17 -18.63 -14.57
C PRO A 9 8.87 -18.94 -13.82
N GLU A 10 8.54 -20.22 -13.64
CA GLU A 10 7.38 -20.68 -12.88
C GLU A 10 7.49 -20.29 -11.40
N MET A 11 8.70 -20.39 -10.83
CA MET A 11 8.95 -20.04 -9.43
C MET A 11 8.77 -18.54 -9.19
N VAL A 12 9.30 -17.72 -10.10
CA VAL A 12 9.14 -16.26 -10.07
C VAL A 12 7.67 -15.90 -10.16
N LYS A 13 6.92 -16.54 -11.08
CA LYS A 13 5.48 -16.33 -11.24
C LYS A 13 4.69 -16.75 -9.99
N LYS A 14 5.07 -17.86 -9.35
CA LYS A 14 4.44 -18.33 -8.09
C LYS A 14 4.63 -17.33 -6.97
N ILE A 15 5.87 -16.90 -6.72
CA ILE A 15 6.19 -15.89 -5.68
C ILE A 15 5.45 -14.58 -5.96
N HIS A 16 5.44 -14.14 -7.22
CA HIS A 16 4.73 -12.93 -7.62
C HIS A 16 3.24 -13.00 -7.30
N LYS A 17 2.58 -14.11 -7.63
CA LYS A 17 1.17 -14.35 -7.31
C LYS A 17 0.90 -14.29 -5.80
N MET A 18 1.72 -14.98 -5.00
CA MET A 18 1.55 -15.02 -3.54
C MET A 18 1.67 -13.63 -2.89
N VAL A 19 2.62 -12.81 -3.33
CA VAL A 19 2.80 -11.45 -2.82
C VAL A 19 1.64 -10.52 -3.22
N LEU A 20 1.06 -10.72 -4.42
CA LEU A 20 -0.09 -9.94 -4.84
C LEU A 20 -1.37 -10.31 -4.08
N GLU A 21 -1.53 -11.59 -3.72
CA GLU A 21 -2.63 -12.08 -2.89
C GLU A 21 -2.52 -11.59 -1.44
N ASP A 22 -1.33 -11.66 -0.83
CA ASP A 22 -1.06 -11.09 0.48
C ASP A 22 0.28 -10.35 0.55
N ARG A 23 0.19 -9.01 0.52
CA ARG A 23 1.34 -8.11 0.60
C ARG A 23 2.00 -8.06 1.99
N ARG A 24 1.42 -8.70 3.01
CA ARG A 24 1.94 -8.72 4.38
C ARG A 24 2.86 -9.91 4.66
N LEU A 25 2.97 -10.86 3.72
CA LEU A 25 3.83 -12.01 3.84
C LEU A 25 5.30 -11.62 4.04
N LYS A 26 5.96 -12.31 4.97
CA LYS A 26 7.38 -12.17 5.23
C LYS A 26 8.17 -13.01 4.24
N VAL A 27 9.40 -12.57 3.93
CA VAL A 27 10.34 -13.33 3.09
C VAL A 27 10.58 -14.76 3.63
N ARG A 28 10.56 -14.95 4.96
CA ARG A 28 10.69 -16.29 5.56
C ARG A 28 9.47 -17.16 5.28
N GLU A 29 8.26 -16.62 5.43
CA GLU A 29 7.02 -17.35 5.14
C GLU A 29 6.96 -17.76 3.66
N LEU A 30 7.36 -16.86 2.76
CA LEU A 30 7.50 -17.17 1.32
C LEU A 30 8.54 -18.26 1.06
N ALA A 31 9.68 -18.24 1.75
CA ALA A 31 10.71 -19.26 1.63
C ALA A 31 10.18 -20.64 2.07
N ASP A 32 9.47 -20.69 3.18
CA ASP A 32 8.90 -21.92 3.73
C ASP A 32 7.79 -22.48 2.81
N MET A 33 6.92 -21.63 2.26
CA MET A 33 5.85 -22.04 1.34
C MET A 33 6.34 -22.49 -0.04
N VAL A 34 7.49 -21.97 -0.48
CA VAL A 34 8.05 -22.25 -1.81
C VAL A 34 9.15 -23.32 -1.75
N GLY A 35 9.71 -23.59 -0.57
CA GLY A 35 10.74 -24.61 -0.36
C GLY A 35 12.13 -24.18 -0.85
N ILE A 36 12.42 -22.88 -0.86
CA ILE A 36 13.72 -22.35 -1.27
C ILE A 36 14.33 -21.47 -0.18
N SER A 37 15.63 -21.15 -0.30
CA SER A 37 16.28 -20.31 0.70
C SER A 37 15.69 -18.90 0.77
N LYS A 38 15.67 -18.31 1.97
CA LYS A 38 15.29 -16.90 2.20
C LYS A 38 16.04 -15.93 1.28
N SER A 39 17.34 -16.17 1.07
CA SER A 39 18.17 -15.34 0.19
C SER A 39 17.72 -15.42 -1.26
N ALA A 40 17.33 -16.61 -1.74
CA ALA A 40 16.78 -16.78 -3.09
C ALA A 40 15.44 -16.06 -3.26
N VAL A 41 14.54 -16.15 -2.28
CA VAL A 41 13.28 -15.37 -2.31
C VAL A 41 13.57 -13.88 -2.32
N HIS A 42 14.49 -13.40 -1.47
CA HIS A 42 14.86 -11.99 -1.42
C HIS A 42 15.35 -11.50 -2.78
N ARG A 43 16.25 -12.26 -3.42
CA ARG A 43 16.78 -11.98 -4.75
C ARG A 43 15.67 -11.92 -5.81
N ILE A 44 14.74 -12.87 -5.79
CA ILE A 44 13.60 -12.88 -6.72
C ILE A 44 12.74 -11.62 -6.54
N LEU A 45 12.46 -11.23 -5.29
CA LEU A 45 11.66 -10.03 -5.01
C LEU A 45 12.37 -8.76 -5.50
N THR A 46 13.67 -8.60 -5.23
CA THR A 46 14.39 -7.34 -5.51
C THR A 46 14.95 -7.26 -6.92
N GLU A 47 15.54 -8.34 -7.45
CA GLU A 47 16.24 -8.33 -8.75
C GLU A 47 15.33 -8.76 -9.90
N ASN A 48 14.51 -9.79 -9.72
CA ASN A 48 13.65 -10.32 -10.80
C ASN A 48 12.31 -9.58 -10.91
N LEU A 49 11.74 -9.16 -9.77
CA LEU A 49 10.42 -8.51 -9.70
C LEU A 49 10.49 -7.01 -9.41
N ASP A 50 11.68 -6.44 -9.16
CA ASP A 50 11.91 -5.03 -8.81
C ASP A 50 11.00 -4.52 -7.67
N MET A 51 10.69 -5.40 -6.70
CA MET A 51 9.85 -5.08 -5.56
C MET A 51 10.66 -4.50 -4.41
N ARG A 52 10.10 -3.48 -3.77
CA ARG A 52 10.64 -2.86 -2.56
C ARG A 52 9.68 -3.02 -1.40
N LYS A 53 10.22 -3.31 -0.22
CA LYS A 53 9.44 -3.33 1.02
C LYS A 53 9.07 -1.91 1.41
N LEU A 54 7.77 -1.64 1.53
CA LEU A 54 7.25 -0.38 2.05
C LEU A 54 6.70 -0.59 3.45
N CYS A 55 6.89 0.40 4.33
CA CYS A 55 6.26 0.39 5.65
C CYS A 55 4.77 0.74 5.51
N ALA A 56 3.92 0.08 6.29
CA ALA A 56 2.51 0.45 6.36
C ALA A 56 2.39 1.88 6.88
N ARG A 57 1.61 2.72 6.19
CA ARG A 57 1.29 4.06 6.64
C ARG A 57 0.13 3.99 7.63
N TRP A 58 0.21 4.74 8.72
CA TRP A 58 -0.93 4.94 9.62
C TRP A 58 -2.03 5.68 8.87
N VAL A 59 -3.19 5.04 8.72
CA VAL A 59 -4.37 5.61 8.06
C VAL A 59 -5.44 5.89 9.12
N PRO A 60 -5.99 7.12 9.20
CA PRO A 60 -7.11 7.44 10.08
C PRO A 60 -8.30 6.49 9.84
N ARG A 61 -9.01 6.11 10.91
CA ARG A 61 -10.03 5.05 10.92
C ARG A 61 -11.00 5.11 9.73
N LEU A 62 -11.30 3.92 9.18
CA LEU A 62 -12.08 3.66 7.96
C LEU A 62 -13.61 3.77 8.11
N GLY A 63 -14.12 4.17 9.28
CA GLY A 63 -15.54 3.97 9.66
C GLY A 63 -16.60 4.72 8.86
N GLN A 64 -16.25 5.58 7.90
CA GLN A 64 -17.20 6.41 7.14
C GLN A 64 -16.79 6.58 5.68
N LYS A 65 -16.31 5.52 5.02
CA LYS A 65 -15.82 5.61 3.63
C LYS A 65 -16.90 6.19 2.69
N GLN A 66 -18.11 5.65 2.74
CA GLN A 66 -19.21 6.09 1.86
C GLN A 66 -19.55 7.57 2.07
N ARG A 67 -19.81 7.97 3.31
CA ARG A 67 -20.13 9.36 3.65
C ARG A 67 -19.01 10.34 3.23
N ARG A 68 -17.74 9.95 3.39
CA ARG A 68 -16.60 10.78 2.94
C ARG A 68 -16.59 10.93 1.42
N GLU A 69 -16.89 9.87 0.69
CA GLU A 69 -16.96 9.89 -0.77
C GLU A 69 -18.12 10.78 -1.24
N ASP A 70 -19.31 10.61 -0.68
CA ASP A 70 -20.50 11.39 -1.03
C ASP A 70 -20.26 12.90 -0.83
N VAL A 71 -19.77 13.28 0.36
CA VAL A 71 -19.44 14.68 0.68
C VAL A 71 -18.33 15.22 -0.23
N SER A 72 -17.33 14.40 -0.56
CA SER A 72 -16.25 14.82 -1.45
C SER A 72 -16.76 15.07 -2.88
N ILE A 73 -17.65 14.22 -3.39
CA ILE A 73 -18.25 14.36 -4.72
C ILE A 73 -19.10 15.64 -4.78
N GLU A 74 -19.93 15.88 -3.76
CA GLU A 74 -20.77 17.07 -3.67
C GLU A 74 -19.92 18.36 -3.61
N CYS A 75 -18.91 18.39 -2.73
CA CYS A 75 -17.98 19.51 -2.64
C CYS A 75 -17.25 19.75 -3.96
N PHE A 76 -16.83 18.69 -4.65
CA PHE A 76 -16.16 18.80 -5.94
C PHE A 76 -17.07 19.37 -7.03
N ALA A 77 -18.34 18.94 -7.08
CA ALA A 77 -19.31 19.48 -8.02
C ALA A 77 -19.52 20.99 -7.80
N LYS A 78 -19.72 21.41 -6.53
CA LYS A 78 -19.86 22.83 -6.16
C LYS A 78 -18.62 23.66 -6.48
N PHE A 79 -17.44 23.11 -6.23
CA PHE A 79 -16.17 23.74 -6.58
C PHE A 79 -16.03 23.94 -8.09
N ARG A 80 -16.47 22.98 -8.91
CA ARG A 80 -16.42 23.10 -10.37
C ARG A 80 -17.47 24.06 -10.94
N SER A 81 -18.66 24.14 -10.35
CA SER A 81 -19.71 25.03 -10.84
C SER A 81 -19.39 26.50 -10.60
N ASN A 82 -18.85 26.85 -9.43
CA ASN A 82 -18.42 28.21 -9.12
C ASN A 82 -17.33 28.21 -8.04
N LYS A 83 -16.08 28.08 -8.48
CA LYS A 83 -14.91 28.01 -7.59
C LYS A 83 -14.80 29.22 -6.66
N ALA A 84 -15.01 30.43 -7.18
CA ALA A 84 -14.81 31.66 -6.42
C ALA A 84 -15.83 31.79 -5.28
N GLU A 85 -17.10 31.49 -5.56
CA GLU A 85 -18.18 31.55 -4.57
C GLU A 85 -18.08 30.42 -3.55
N PHE A 86 -17.76 29.20 -4.00
CA PHE A 86 -17.53 28.06 -3.12
C PHE A 86 -16.42 28.35 -2.10
N LEU A 87 -15.23 28.79 -2.56
CA LEU A 87 -14.11 29.08 -1.67
C LEU A 87 -14.40 30.26 -0.73
N ARG A 88 -15.16 31.26 -1.16
CA ARG A 88 -15.57 32.39 -0.30
C ARG A 88 -16.42 31.93 0.89
N ARG A 89 -17.24 30.89 0.72
CA ARG A 89 -18.15 30.38 1.76
C ARG A 89 -17.60 29.17 2.52
N PHE A 90 -16.53 28.55 2.03
CA PHE A 90 -15.96 27.35 2.64
C PHE A 90 -15.14 27.72 3.88
N ILE A 91 -15.64 27.34 5.05
CA ILE A 91 -15.00 27.61 6.35
C ILE A 91 -14.57 26.28 6.95
N THR A 92 -13.31 26.18 7.38
CA THR A 92 -12.77 25.02 8.09
C THR A 92 -12.35 25.42 9.50
N MET A 93 -12.59 24.55 10.47
CA MET A 93 -12.08 24.68 11.83
C MET A 93 -11.59 23.31 12.28
N ASP A 94 -10.45 23.28 12.97
CA ASP A 94 -9.90 22.06 13.57
C ASP A 94 -9.28 22.41 14.93
N GLU A 95 -9.25 21.43 15.82
CA GLU A 95 -8.69 21.58 17.16
C GLU A 95 -7.43 20.71 17.25
N THR A 96 -6.30 21.33 17.57
CA THR A 96 -5.05 20.61 17.81
C THR A 96 -4.74 20.65 19.29
N TRP A 97 -4.54 19.46 19.88
CA TRP A 97 -4.07 19.36 21.26
C TRP A 97 -2.65 19.89 21.38
N VAL A 98 -2.46 20.90 22.23
CA VAL A 98 -1.15 21.42 22.61
C VAL A 98 -0.83 20.88 24.00
N HIS A 99 0.19 20.02 24.07
CA HIS A 99 0.69 19.52 25.34
C HIS A 99 1.66 20.54 25.95
N HIS A 100 1.46 20.90 27.23
CA HIS A 100 2.45 21.64 28.01
C HIS A 100 3.26 20.64 28.87
N PHE A 101 4.56 20.89 29.01
CA PHE A 101 5.44 20.16 29.92
C PHE A 101 5.42 20.80 31.31
#